data_AF-A0ABD6F473-F1
#
_entry.id   AF-A0ABD6F473-F1
#
_cell.length_a   1.000
_cell.length_b   1.000
_cell.length_c   1.000
_cell.angle_alpha   90.00
_cell.angle_beta   90.00
_cell.angle_gamma   90.00
#
_symmetry.space_group_name_H-M   'P 1'
#
loop_
_entity.id
_entity.type
_entity.pdbx_description
1 polymer ?
#
loop_
_entity_poly.entity_id
_entity_poly.type
_entity_poly.pdbx_seq_one_letter_code
_entity_poly.pdbx_strand_id
1 'polypeptide(L)'
;MRLNHSASSNIPRCFVVRAKKIEPREESLQNLRDRLIEQLENNSYECMICCQIVEANQWIWTCQKCFHMFHISRGRTNGCITQWALKCRSESADEGWRCPSCQHVSYELPTEYKCFCGKEANPRMKRFPDLPHSCGGICGKSRGFGCPHTCTERCHPGPCPDCPLFTTIMCNCGRETKKIRCGSQAEFECSSACGKKLNCGLHTCARICHKGDCESCSQMISQSQRVV
;
A
#
# COMPACT_ATOMS: atom_id res chain seq x y z
N MET A 1 61.92 -9.24 -12.52
CA MET A 1 61.57 -8.51 -11.27
C MET A 1 60.07 -8.63 -11.08
N ARG A 2 59.65 -9.16 -9.92
CA ARG A 2 58.28 -9.61 -9.62
C ARG A 2 57.34 -8.42 -9.38
N LEU A 3 56.14 -8.49 -9.95
CA LEU A 3 54.96 -7.70 -9.59
C LEU A 3 54.14 -8.51 -8.58
N ASN A 4 53.76 -7.91 -7.45
CA ASN A 4 52.91 -8.42 -6.35
C ASN A 4 52.46 -7.17 -5.55
N HIS A 5 51.26 -6.97 -4.99
CA HIS A 5 50.10 -7.81 -4.70
C HIS A 5 48.83 -6.91 -4.61
N SER A 6 47.77 -7.34 -5.31
CA SER A 6 46.37 -7.46 -4.87
C SER A 6 45.93 -6.91 -3.50
N ALA A 7 44.85 -6.10 -3.51
CA ALA A 7 43.84 -6.08 -2.46
C ALA A 7 42.44 -5.91 -3.11
N SER A 8 41.87 -7.04 -3.56
CA SER A 8 40.46 -7.12 -3.94
C SER A 8 39.60 -7.01 -2.69
N SER A 9 38.82 -5.94 -2.60
CA SER A 9 37.80 -5.73 -1.57
C SER A 9 36.68 -6.76 -1.76
N ASN A 10 36.73 -7.80 -0.93
CA ASN A 10 35.67 -8.81 -0.81
C ASN A 10 34.39 -8.16 -0.26
N ILE A 11 33.51 -7.72 -1.15
CA ILE A 11 32.11 -7.45 -0.84
C ILE A 11 31.42 -8.82 -0.71
N PRO A 12 30.84 -9.19 0.45
CA PRO A 12 30.17 -10.47 0.58
C PRO A 12 28.97 -10.48 -0.38
N ARG A 13 29.00 -11.41 -1.34
CA ARG A 13 27.87 -11.73 -2.21
C ARG A 13 26.68 -12.05 -1.31
N CYS A 14 25.62 -11.25 -1.40
CA CYS A 14 24.32 -11.59 -0.82
C CYS A 14 23.97 -13.01 -1.24
N PHE A 15 23.86 -13.91 -0.26
CA PHE A 15 23.15 -15.16 -0.48
C PHE A 15 21.71 -14.78 -0.80
N VAL A 16 21.33 -14.93 -2.06
CA VAL A 16 19.93 -14.96 -2.46
C VAL A 16 19.35 -16.18 -1.75
N VAL A 17 18.72 -15.97 -0.59
CA VAL A 17 17.91 -17.02 0.03
C VAL A 17 16.83 -17.33 -0.99
N ARG A 18 16.88 -18.54 -1.56
CA ARG A 18 15.83 -19.03 -2.46
C ARG A 18 14.51 -18.94 -1.71
N ALA A 19 13.66 -17.99 -2.09
CA ALA A 19 12.26 -18.04 -1.73
C ALA A 19 11.73 -19.41 -2.15
N LYS A 20 11.16 -20.17 -1.22
CA LYS A 20 10.40 -21.37 -1.57
C LYS A 20 9.34 -20.92 -2.59
N LYS A 21 9.29 -21.57 -3.76
CA LYS A 21 8.21 -21.38 -4.73
C LYS A 21 6.90 -21.73 -4.03
N ILE A 22 6.20 -20.71 -3.56
CA ILE A 22 4.79 -20.79 -3.21
C ILE A 22 4.07 -20.35 -4.50
N GLU A 23 3.21 -21.20 -5.03
CA GLU A 23 2.44 -20.89 -6.23
C GLU A 23 1.60 -19.62 -6.02
N PRO A 24 1.48 -18.73 -7.02
CA PRO A 24 0.84 -17.44 -6.85
C PRO A 24 -0.68 -17.61 -6.79
N ARG A 25 -1.20 -17.88 -5.61
CA ARG A 25 -2.61 -17.67 -5.29
C ARG A 25 -2.74 -16.22 -4.84
N GLU A 26 -3.55 -15.41 -5.54
CA GLU A 26 -3.74 -13.97 -5.31
C GLU A 26 -3.58 -13.59 -3.83
N GLU A 27 -2.41 -13.06 -3.46
CA GLU A 27 -2.13 -12.68 -2.08
C GLU A 27 -2.85 -11.37 -1.79
N SER A 28 -4.05 -11.46 -1.21
CA SER A 28 -4.76 -10.29 -0.72
C SER A 28 -3.90 -9.54 0.31
N LEU A 29 -4.04 -8.21 0.41
CA LEU A 29 -3.33 -7.39 1.41
C LEU A 29 -3.60 -7.86 2.86
N GLN A 30 -4.76 -8.47 3.08
CA GLN A 30 -5.14 -9.11 4.34
C GLN A 30 -4.24 -10.32 4.64
N ASN A 31 -3.92 -11.13 3.61
CA ASN A 31 -3.02 -12.28 3.74
C ASN A 31 -1.59 -11.86 4.14
N LEU A 32 -1.15 -10.65 3.80
CA LEU A 32 0.15 -10.13 4.26
C LEU A 32 0.12 -9.78 5.75
N ARG A 33 -0.91 -9.06 6.21
CA ARG A 33 -1.06 -8.69 7.63
C ARG A 33 -1.03 -9.93 8.51
N ASP A 34 -1.84 -10.94 8.18
CA ASP A 34 -2.00 -12.12 9.02
C ASP A 34 -0.70 -12.94 9.11
N ARG A 35 0.03 -13.08 8.00
CA ARG A 35 1.37 -13.68 8.01
C ARG A 35 2.36 -12.93 8.89
N LEU A 36 2.38 -11.59 8.83
CA LEU A 36 3.29 -10.81 9.66
C LEU A 36 2.95 -10.96 11.15
N ILE A 37 1.67 -11.02 11.50
CA ILE A 37 1.24 -11.27 12.88
C ILE A 37 1.76 -12.63 13.35
N GLU A 38 1.50 -13.69 12.59
CA GLU A 38 1.93 -15.06 12.91
C GLU A 38 3.46 -15.16 13.07
N GLN A 39 4.23 -14.53 12.17
CA GLN A 39 5.68 -14.53 12.24
C GLN A 39 6.23 -13.82 13.48
N LEU A 40 5.54 -12.77 13.95
CA LEU A 40 5.95 -12.05 15.17
C LEU A 40 5.54 -12.78 16.44
N GLU A 41 4.36 -13.41 16.45
CA GLU A 41 3.90 -14.23 17.57
C GLU A 41 4.78 -15.46 17.78
N ASN A 42 5.20 -16.10 16.68
CA ASN A 42 6.03 -17.30 16.69
C ASN A 42 7.54 -17.01 16.68
N ASN A 43 7.95 -15.74 16.75
CA ASN A 43 9.35 -15.31 16.72
C ASN A 43 10.13 -15.88 15.52
N SER A 44 9.53 -15.83 14.33
CA SER A 44 10.07 -16.37 13.09
C SER A 44 10.28 -15.32 11.99
N TYR A 45 10.05 -14.03 12.30
CA TYR A 45 10.33 -12.95 11.36
C TYR A 45 11.82 -12.64 11.34
N GLU A 46 12.45 -12.68 10.16
CA GLU A 46 13.89 -12.43 10.00
C GLU A 46 14.15 -11.09 9.31
N CYS A 47 15.12 -10.33 9.84
CA CYS A 47 15.62 -9.14 9.17
C CYS A 47 16.45 -9.54 7.95
N MET A 48 15.99 -9.17 6.75
CA MET A 48 16.66 -9.53 5.49
C MET A 48 18.07 -8.94 5.27
N ILE A 49 18.54 -8.04 6.15
CA ILE A 49 19.92 -7.52 6.09
C ILE A 49 20.90 -8.43 6.84
N CYS A 50 20.55 -8.88 8.04
CA CYS A 50 21.43 -9.69 8.90
C CYS A 50 21.00 -11.15 9.05
N CYS A 51 19.83 -11.52 8.52
CA CYS A 51 19.20 -12.83 8.66
C CYS A 51 19.04 -13.27 10.12
N GLN A 52 18.85 -12.32 11.04
CA GLN A 52 18.55 -12.59 12.44
C GLN A 52 17.08 -12.34 12.71
N ILE A 53 16.53 -13.08 13.67
CA ILE A 53 15.14 -12.93 14.12
C ILE A 53 14.95 -11.55 14.74
N VAL A 54 13.85 -10.89 14.37
CA VAL A 54 13.43 -9.61 14.95
C VAL A 54 12.64 -9.89 16.22
N GLU A 55 13.26 -9.68 17.36
CA GLU A 55 12.67 -9.96 18.68
C GLU A 55 11.83 -8.80 19.22
N ALA A 56 10.88 -9.10 20.09
CA ALA A 56 9.99 -8.11 20.70
C ALA A 56 10.70 -7.01 21.54
N ASN A 57 11.92 -7.26 22.04
CA ASN A 57 12.73 -6.31 22.81
C ASN A 57 13.60 -5.39 21.92
N GLN A 58 13.68 -5.68 20.62
CA GLN A 58 14.53 -4.95 19.69
C GLN A 58 13.79 -3.74 19.11
N TRP A 59 14.57 -2.73 18.77
CA TRP A 59 14.06 -1.56 18.07
C TRP A 59 14.03 -1.86 16.57
N ILE A 60 12.92 -1.52 15.94
CA ILE A 60 12.70 -1.80 14.52
C ILE A 60 12.37 -0.52 13.75
N TRP A 61 12.68 -0.55 12.46
CA TRP A 61 12.08 0.31 11.47
C TRP A 61 11.27 -0.54 10.50
N THR A 62 10.09 -0.04 10.11
CA THR A 62 9.20 -0.72 9.17
C THR A 62 9.01 0.13 7.93
N CYS A 63 9.26 -0.44 6.75
CA CYS A 63 9.01 0.25 5.49
C CYS A 63 7.51 0.53 5.32
N GLN A 64 7.12 1.78 5.05
CA GLN A 64 5.71 2.14 4.88
C GLN A 64 5.11 1.68 3.54
N LYS A 65 5.91 1.14 2.61
CA LYS A 65 5.43 0.60 1.33
C LYS A 65 5.33 -0.92 1.30
N CYS A 66 6.37 -1.63 1.72
CA CYS A 66 6.39 -3.10 1.68
C CYS A 66 6.30 -3.76 3.06
N PHE A 67 6.21 -2.97 4.13
CA PHE A 67 6.00 -3.45 5.51
C PHE A 67 7.07 -4.39 6.05
N HIS A 68 8.22 -4.50 5.37
CA HIS A 68 9.36 -5.24 5.90
C HIS A 68 9.98 -4.52 7.10
N MET A 69 10.36 -5.30 8.10
CA MET A 69 10.90 -4.85 9.37
C MET A 69 12.40 -5.09 9.43
N PHE A 70 13.13 -4.14 9.99
CA PHE A 70 14.58 -4.18 10.09
C PHE A 70 15.04 -3.61 11.42
N HIS A 71 16.17 -4.11 11.93
CA HIS A 71 16.79 -3.53 13.13
C HIS A 71 17.21 -2.08 12.89
N ILE A 72 16.81 -1.19 13.80
CA ILE A 72 17.20 0.23 13.84
C ILE A 72 18.21 0.45 14.97
N SER A 73 19.02 1.51 14.88
CA SER A 73 20.03 1.81 15.90
C SER A 73 19.41 2.11 17.27
N ARG A 74 20.03 1.62 18.35
CA ARG A 74 19.64 1.89 19.75
C ARG A 74 20.85 2.31 20.58
N GLY A 75 20.96 3.61 20.87
CA GLY A 75 22.12 4.15 21.59
C GLY A 75 23.41 3.96 20.78
N ARG A 76 24.33 3.14 21.29
CA ARG A 76 25.62 2.85 20.62
C ARG A 76 25.55 1.68 19.63
N THR A 77 24.42 0.99 19.51
CA THR A 77 24.28 -0.13 18.57
C THR A 77 24.00 0.36 17.16
N ASN A 78 24.68 -0.23 16.19
CA ASN A 78 24.48 0.05 14.77
C ASN A 78 23.33 -0.81 14.23
N GLY A 79 22.17 -0.21 13.97
CA GLY A 79 21.03 -0.88 13.36
C GLY A 79 21.26 -1.19 11.89
N CYS A 80 20.79 -2.36 11.44
CA CYS A 80 20.92 -2.81 10.05
C CYS A 80 20.41 -1.77 9.04
N ILE A 81 19.20 -1.26 9.25
CA ILE A 81 18.58 -0.32 8.30
C ILE A 81 19.15 1.09 8.39
N THR A 82 19.57 1.51 9.58
CA THR A 82 20.22 2.82 9.78
C THR A 82 21.57 2.85 9.07
N GLN A 83 22.36 1.77 9.20
CA GLN A 83 23.64 1.64 8.48
C GLN A 83 23.46 1.53 6.97
N TRP A 84 22.43 0.79 6.52
CA TRP A 84 22.07 0.72 5.11
C TRP A 84 21.72 2.10 4.56
N ALA A 85 20.81 2.81 5.21
CA ALA A 85 20.36 4.13 4.79
C ALA A 85 21.52 5.13 4.71
N LEU A 86 22.42 5.14 5.69
CA LEU A 86 23.60 6.02 5.69
C LEU A 86 24.56 5.72 4.53
N LYS A 87 24.78 4.45 4.20
CA LYS A 87 25.67 4.04 3.10
C LYS A 87 25.07 4.30 1.72
N CYS A 88 23.76 4.18 1.59
CA CYS A 88 23.04 4.34 0.33
C CYS A 88 22.56 5.78 0.07
N ARG A 89 22.76 6.70 1.03
CA ARG A 89 22.40 8.10 0.83
C ARG A 89 23.39 8.74 -0.14
N SER A 90 22.89 9.29 -1.23
CA SER A 90 23.70 10.14 -2.11
C SER A 90 24.14 11.41 -1.39
N GLU A 91 25.15 12.09 -1.93
CA GLU A 91 25.57 13.40 -1.44
C GLU A 91 24.50 14.48 -1.70
N SER A 92 23.65 14.28 -2.72
CA SER A 92 22.48 15.09 -3.04
C SER A 92 21.30 14.75 -2.11
N ALA A 93 20.83 15.71 -1.31
CA ALA A 93 19.69 15.50 -0.41
C ALA A 93 18.39 15.12 -1.16
N ASP A 94 18.30 15.47 -2.45
CA ASP A 94 17.10 15.29 -3.29
C ASP A 94 16.88 13.85 -3.79
N GLU A 95 17.85 12.95 -3.64
CA GLU A 95 17.76 11.57 -4.16
C GLU A 95 17.40 10.53 -3.08
N GLY A 96 17.49 10.88 -1.79
CA GLY A 96 17.13 10.01 -0.67
C GLY A 96 17.91 8.69 -0.61
N TRP A 97 17.39 7.70 0.12
CA TRP A 97 17.93 6.34 0.18
C TRP A 97 16.83 5.30 -0.12
N ARG A 98 17.20 4.13 -0.62
CA ARG A 98 16.24 3.11 -1.07
C ARG A 98 16.08 1.97 -0.07
N CYS A 99 14.83 1.55 0.15
CA CYS A 99 14.53 0.37 0.95
C CYS A 99 15.18 -0.90 0.36
N PRO A 100 15.91 -1.71 1.15
CA PRO A 100 16.55 -2.94 0.65
C PRO A 100 15.57 -3.97 0.06
N SER A 101 14.31 -3.95 0.51
CA SER A 101 13.26 -4.87 0.07
C SER A 101 12.58 -4.43 -1.22
N CYS A 102 12.03 -3.22 -1.24
CA CYS A 102 11.12 -2.76 -2.31
C CYS A 102 11.63 -1.59 -3.13
N GLN A 103 12.85 -1.11 -2.86
CA GLN A 103 13.50 0.02 -3.55
C GLN A 103 12.75 1.36 -3.46
N HIS A 104 11.72 1.46 -2.62
CA HIS A 104 11.05 2.73 -2.34
C HIS A 104 12.03 3.74 -1.74
N VAL A 105 12.02 4.96 -2.28
CA VAL A 105 12.87 6.05 -1.84
C VAL A 105 12.30 6.65 -0.55
N SER A 106 13.16 6.81 0.45
CA SER A 106 12.88 7.49 1.71
C SER A 106 13.90 8.61 1.88
N TYR A 107 13.44 9.77 2.36
CA TYR A 107 14.30 10.95 2.56
C TYR A 107 14.80 11.06 3.99
N GLU A 108 13.99 10.59 4.94
CA GLU A 108 14.33 10.59 6.36
C GLU A 108 15.14 9.35 6.72
N LEU A 109 16.22 9.54 7.47
CA LEU A 109 16.97 8.42 8.03
C LEU A 109 16.14 7.72 9.11
N PRO A 110 16.20 6.39 9.21
CA PRO A 110 15.50 5.64 10.24
C PRO A 110 16.28 5.78 11.55
N THR A 111 15.90 6.79 12.35
CA THR A 111 16.50 7.10 13.65
C THR A 111 15.54 6.86 14.82
N GLU A 112 14.23 6.83 14.57
CA GLU A 112 13.20 6.70 15.59
C GLU A 112 12.49 5.34 15.50
N TYR A 113 12.46 4.61 16.62
CA TYR A 113 11.63 3.43 16.76
C TYR A 113 10.21 3.84 17.14
N LYS A 114 9.24 3.52 16.28
CA LYS A 114 7.82 3.78 16.50
C LYS A 114 7.00 2.51 16.34
N CYS A 115 5.83 2.46 16.97
CA CYS A 115 4.86 1.40 16.73
C CYS A 115 4.38 1.39 15.28
N PHE A 116 3.73 0.30 14.84
CA PHE A 116 3.29 0.18 13.44
C PHE A 116 2.38 1.30 12.95
N CYS A 117 1.55 1.90 13.81
CA CYS A 117 0.69 3.03 13.43
C CYS A 117 1.39 4.40 13.51
N GLY A 118 2.61 4.46 14.06
CA GLY A 118 3.41 5.68 14.18
C GLY A 118 3.06 6.57 15.38
N LYS A 119 2.02 6.25 16.15
CA LYS A 119 1.51 7.11 17.25
C LYS A 119 2.37 7.10 18.52
N GLU A 120 3.05 5.99 18.79
CA GLU A 120 3.86 5.82 20.00
C GLU A 120 5.31 5.58 19.60
N ALA A 121 6.21 6.43 20.10
CA ALA A 121 7.64 6.20 20.03
C ALA A 121 8.05 5.23 21.14
N ASN A 122 8.97 4.31 20.83
CA ASN A 122 9.47 3.27 21.74
C ASN A 122 8.33 2.54 22.47
N PRO A 123 7.40 1.87 21.74
CA PRO A 123 6.30 1.17 22.36
C PRO A 123 6.81 0.16 23.38
N ARG A 124 6.05 0.00 24.48
CA ARG A 124 6.40 -0.97 25.53
C ARG A 124 6.61 -2.36 24.92
N MET A 125 7.61 -3.08 25.43
CA MET A 125 7.82 -4.48 25.03
C MET A 125 6.60 -5.29 25.43
N LYS A 126 5.94 -5.87 24.44
CA LYS A 126 4.79 -6.76 24.61
C LYS A 126 5.14 -8.15 24.10
N ARG A 127 4.50 -9.14 24.69
CA ARG A 127 4.57 -10.56 24.28
C ARG A 127 3.14 -11.08 24.19
N PHE A 128 2.98 -12.24 23.58
CA PHE A 128 1.70 -12.96 23.53
C PHE A 128 0.97 -12.89 24.89
N PRO A 129 -0.33 -12.54 24.90
CA PRO A 129 -1.26 -12.40 23.78
C PRO A 129 -1.23 -11.03 23.07
N ASP A 130 -0.40 -10.10 23.52
CA ASP A 130 -0.26 -8.79 22.89
C ASP A 130 0.76 -8.81 21.75
N LEU A 131 0.42 -8.12 20.65
CA LEU A 131 1.27 -8.03 19.46
C LEU A 131 2.56 -7.22 19.74
N PRO A 132 3.76 -7.79 19.53
CA PRO A 132 5.03 -7.08 19.63
C PRO A 132 5.08 -5.85 18.71
N HIS A 133 5.82 -4.81 19.12
CA HIS A 133 5.99 -3.55 18.40
C HIS A 133 4.68 -2.75 18.14
N SER A 134 3.53 -3.20 18.66
CA SER A 134 2.26 -2.48 18.60
C SER A 134 2.02 -1.64 19.86
N CYS A 135 1.49 -0.43 19.70
CA CYS A 135 1.00 0.35 20.85
C CYS A 135 -0.29 -0.25 21.44
N GLY A 136 -0.99 -1.13 20.72
CA GLY A 136 -2.24 -1.77 21.14
C GLY A 136 -3.51 -0.89 21.07
N GLY A 137 -3.35 0.43 20.87
CA GLY A 137 -4.46 1.36 20.63
C GLY A 137 -5.03 1.27 19.21
N ILE A 138 -6.08 2.04 18.93
CA ILE A 138 -6.69 2.12 17.59
C ILE A 138 -5.71 2.72 16.58
N CYS A 139 -5.53 2.08 15.43
CA CYS A 139 -4.54 2.41 14.39
C CYS A 139 -4.73 3.84 13.88
N GLY A 140 -5.93 4.21 13.44
CA GLY A 140 -6.28 5.57 13.00
C GLY A 140 -5.60 6.06 11.71
N LYS A 141 -4.76 5.24 11.06
CA LYS A 141 -4.18 5.56 9.74
C LYS A 141 -5.29 5.74 8.69
N SER A 142 -5.08 6.63 7.75
CA SER A 142 -5.94 6.75 6.56
C SER A 142 -5.80 5.50 5.71
N ARG A 143 -6.93 4.94 5.27
CA ARG A 143 -6.92 3.88 4.27
C ARG A 143 -6.63 4.54 2.92
N GLY A 144 -5.71 3.96 2.13
CA GLY A 144 -5.52 4.39 0.74
C GLY A 144 -6.82 4.27 -0.05
N PHE A 145 -6.88 4.80 -1.28
CA PHE A 145 -8.05 4.68 -2.17
C PHE A 145 -9.24 5.62 -1.88
N GLY A 146 -9.00 6.79 -1.26
CA GLY A 146 -10.03 7.83 -1.14
C GLY A 146 -11.16 7.52 -0.14
N CYS A 147 -10.96 6.53 0.72
CA CYS A 147 -11.85 6.28 1.85
C CYS A 147 -11.68 7.41 2.89
N PRO A 148 -12.74 8.15 3.27
CA PRO A 148 -12.65 9.21 4.27
C PRO A 148 -12.55 8.66 5.70
N HIS A 149 -12.70 7.34 5.88
CA HIS A 149 -12.72 6.70 7.20
C HIS A 149 -11.34 6.23 7.63
N THR A 150 -10.96 6.63 8.85
CA THR A 150 -9.73 6.18 9.50
C THR A 150 -9.80 4.71 9.92
N CYS A 151 -8.64 4.06 10.00
CA CYS A 151 -8.54 2.67 10.44
C CYS A 151 -8.99 2.49 11.89
N THR A 152 -10.00 1.64 12.10
CA THR A 152 -10.60 1.33 13.41
C THR A 152 -10.03 0.08 14.04
N GLU A 153 -9.14 -0.63 13.36
CA GLU A 153 -8.44 -1.79 13.91
C GLU A 153 -7.43 -1.37 14.99
N ARG A 154 -7.06 -2.31 15.87
CA ARG A 154 -5.90 -2.11 16.74
C ARG A 154 -4.63 -1.95 15.92
N CYS A 155 -3.62 -1.25 16.45
CA CYS A 155 -2.32 -1.09 15.81
C CYS A 155 -1.76 -2.46 15.37
N HIS A 156 -1.51 -2.58 14.08
CA HIS A 156 -1.24 -3.84 13.38
C HIS A 156 -0.04 -3.65 12.43
N PRO A 157 0.72 -4.71 12.12
CA PRO A 157 1.71 -4.67 11.05
C PRO A 157 1.00 -4.64 9.68
N GLY A 158 1.75 -4.33 8.63
CA GLY A 158 1.20 -4.39 7.28
C GLY A 158 0.25 -3.23 6.92
N PRO A 159 -0.37 -3.31 5.73
CA PRO A 159 -1.35 -2.33 5.26
C PRO A 159 -2.62 -2.37 6.11
N CYS A 160 -3.35 -1.25 6.18
CA CYS A 160 -4.68 -1.27 6.79
C CYS A 160 -5.65 -2.08 5.94
N PRO A 161 -6.54 -2.88 6.54
CA PRO A 161 -7.57 -3.59 5.80
C PRO A 161 -8.55 -2.61 5.16
N ASP A 162 -9.28 -3.11 4.17
CA ASP A 162 -10.34 -2.37 3.50
C ASP A 162 -11.38 -1.84 4.49
N CYS A 163 -12.08 -0.78 4.08
CA CYS A 163 -13.12 -0.21 4.91
C CYS A 163 -14.28 -1.22 5.06
N PRO A 164 -14.70 -1.56 6.31
CA PRO A 164 -15.83 -2.47 6.51
C PRO A 164 -17.17 -1.81 6.16
N LEU A 165 -17.19 -0.50 5.93
CA LEU A 165 -18.39 0.25 5.58
C LEU A 165 -18.71 0.17 4.09
N PHE A 166 -19.98 0.36 3.78
CA PHE A 166 -20.47 0.44 2.41
C PHE A 166 -20.80 1.89 2.06
N THR A 167 -20.65 2.22 0.78
CA THR A 167 -21.17 3.46 0.19
C THR A 167 -22.08 3.13 -0.99
N THR A 168 -22.93 4.06 -1.36
CA THR A 168 -23.83 3.92 -2.51
C THR A 168 -23.27 4.75 -3.65
N ILE A 169 -23.09 4.12 -4.81
CA ILE A 169 -22.75 4.81 -6.06
C ILE A 169 -23.93 4.76 -7.03
N MET A 170 -24.01 5.71 -7.94
CA MET A 170 -25.02 5.77 -8.99
C MET A 170 -24.47 5.23 -10.31
N CYS A 171 -25.33 4.72 -11.19
CA CYS A 171 -24.90 4.37 -12.56
C CYS A 171 -24.39 5.62 -13.28
N ASN A 172 -23.60 5.42 -14.35
CA ASN A 172 -23.18 6.50 -15.25
C ASN A 172 -24.36 7.28 -15.86
N CYS A 173 -25.55 6.68 -15.83
CA CYS A 173 -26.83 7.24 -16.26
C CYS A 173 -27.65 7.95 -15.18
N GLY A 174 -27.30 7.82 -13.90
CA GLY A 174 -28.04 8.36 -12.74
C GLY A 174 -29.34 7.64 -12.32
N ARG A 175 -29.77 6.58 -13.01
CA ARG A 175 -31.07 5.91 -12.75
C ARG A 175 -31.05 4.89 -11.62
N GLU A 176 -29.99 4.10 -11.55
CA GLU A 176 -29.87 3.01 -10.59
C GLU A 176 -28.75 3.30 -9.61
N THR A 177 -28.87 2.73 -8.42
CA THR A 177 -27.84 2.83 -7.38
C THR A 177 -27.38 1.45 -6.96
N LYS A 178 -26.11 1.35 -6.57
CA LYS A 178 -25.49 0.10 -6.12
C LYS A 178 -24.72 0.35 -4.83
N LYS A 179 -24.90 -0.54 -3.85
CA LYS A 179 -24.08 -0.56 -2.63
C LYS A 179 -22.75 -1.24 -2.93
N ILE A 180 -21.65 -0.55 -2.66
CA ILE A 180 -20.28 -1.04 -2.85
C ILE A 180 -19.49 -0.86 -1.55
N ARG A 181 -18.35 -1.54 -1.42
CA ARG A 181 -17.43 -1.29 -0.30
C ARG A 181 -16.84 0.11 -0.42
N CYS A 182 -16.71 0.79 0.72
CA CYS A 182 -16.12 2.13 0.77
C CYS A 182 -14.62 2.05 0.41
N GLY A 183 -14.14 2.97 -0.44
CA GLY A 183 -12.77 2.95 -0.96
C GLY A 183 -12.57 2.06 -2.19
N SER A 184 -13.61 1.35 -2.65
CA SER A 184 -13.55 0.67 -3.94
C SER A 184 -13.70 1.66 -5.09
N GLN A 185 -12.77 1.64 -6.04
CA GLN A 185 -12.92 2.31 -7.34
C GLN A 185 -13.85 1.46 -8.22
N ALA A 186 -15.16 1.64 -8.04
CA ALA A 186 -16.15 0.95 -8.85
C ALA A 186 -16.88 1.94 -9.76
N GLU A 187 -16.90 1.63 -11.04
CA GLU A 187 -17.80 2.26 -12.01
C GLU A 187 -19.07 1.39 -12.13
N PHE A 188 -20.22 2.02 -12.32
CA PHE A 188 -21.49 1.31 -12.40
C PHE A 188 -22.21 1.63 -13.70
N GLU A 189 -22.34 0.61 -14.55
CA GLU A 189 -23.19 0.62 -15.73
C GLU A 189 -24.38 -0.30 -15.46
N CYS A 190 -25.59 0.24 -15.49
CA CYS A 190 -26.79 -0.57 -15.31
C CYS A 190 -27.28 -1.14 -16.66
N SER A 191 -28.16 -2.13 -16.61
CA SER A 191 -28.67 -2.79 -17.83
C SER A 191 -29.77 -2.00 -18.55
N SER A 192 -30.17 -0.85 -18.01
CA SER A 192 -31.19 0.02 -18.60
C SER A 192 -30.62 0.88 -19.75
N ALA A 193 -31.45 1.26 -20.72
CA ALA A 193 -31.08 2.28 -21.71
C ALA A 193 -30.69 3.59 -21.01
N CYS A 194 -29.66 4.27 -21.50
CA CYS A 194 -29.08 5.48 -20.92
C CYS A 194 -30.10 6.63 -20.87
N GLY A 195 -30.81 6.84 -21.98
CA GLY A 195 -31.89 7.81 -22.20
C GLY A 195 -31.63 9.25 -21.77
N LYS A 196 -30.37 9.65 -21.61
CA LYS A 196 -29.98 11.07 -21.59
C LYS A 196 -30.41 11.72 -22.91
N LYS A 197 -30.83 12.98 -22.89
CA LYS A 197 -31.13 13.74 -24.11
C LYS A 197 -29.85 13.90 -24.94
N LEU A 198 -29.95 13.61 -26.23
CA LEU A 198 -28.86 13.82 -27.18
C LEU A 198 -28.70 15.32 -27.48
N ASN A 199 -27.59 15.69 -28.12
CA ASN A 199 -27.24 17.06 -28.47
C ASN A 199 -28.31 17.80 -29.32
N CYS A 200 -29.22 17.09 -29.99
CA CYS A 200 -30.34 17.69 -30.73
C CYS A 200 -31.51 18.14 -29.85
N GLY A 201 -31.54 17.78 -28.56
CA GLY A 201 -32.59 18.14 -27.60
C GLY A 201 -33.93 17.38 -27.74
N LEU A 202 -34.15 16.69 -28.86
CA LEU A 202 -35.37 15.95 -29.18
C LEU A 202 -35.26 14.45 -28.89
N HIS A 203 -34.14 13.82 -29.25
CA HIS A 203 -33.94 12.38 -29.10
C HIS A 203 -33.24 12.03 -27.79
N THR A 204 -33.44 10.79 -27.34
CA THR A 204 -32.77 10.23 -26.16
C THR A 204 -31.82 9.12 -26.55
N CYS A 205 -30.76 8.93 -25.77
CA CYS A 205 -29.77 7.88 -25.99
C CYS A 205 -30.38 6.48 -25.80
N ALA A 206 -30.43 5.68 -26.86
CA ALA A 206 -30.97 4.32 -26.83
C ALA A 206 -29.94 3.26 -26.40
N ARG A 207 -28.65 3.61 -26.30
CA ARG A 207 -27.60 2.68 -25.82
C ARG A 207 -27.86 2.30 -24.37
N ILE A 208 -27.42 1.10 -23.98
CA ILE A 208 -27.35 0.70 -22.56
C ILE A 208 -26.49 1.71 -21.79
N CYS A 209 -26.75 1.89 -20.50
CA CYS A 209 -25.94 2.75 -19.62
C CYS A 209 -24.45 2.55 -19.92
N HIS A 210 -23.77 3.66 -20.21
CA HIS A 210 -22.39 3.66 -20.64
C HIS A 210 -21.65 4.78 -19.94
N LYS A 211 -20.33 4.64 -19.82
CA LYS A 211 -19.44 5.70 -19.40
C LYS A 211 -19.36 6.83 -20.44
N GLY A 212 -19.15 8.06 -19.96
CA GLY A 212 -18.90 9.23 -20.80
C GLY A 212 -20.15 9.85 -21.43
N ASP A 213 -19.91 10.74 -22.39
CA ASP A 213 -20.96 11.45 -23.11
C ASP A 213 -21.69 10.55 -24.11
N CYS A 214 -22.95 10.89 -24.40
CA CYS A 214 -23.72 10.18 -25.42
C CYS A 214 -23.24 10.56 -26.82
N GLU A 215 -23.29 9.61 -27.75
CA GLU A 215 -23.03 9.87 -29.16
C GLU A 215 -24.00 10.92 -29.72
N SER A 216 -23.52 11.70 -30.70
CA SER A 216 -24.33 12.71 -31.37
C SER A 216 -25.52 12.10 -32.10
N CYS A 217 -26.65 12.82 -32.09
CA CYS A 217 -27.86 12.41 -32.79
C CYS A 217 -27.61 12.31 -34.31
N SER A 218 -27.77 11.10 -34.87
CA SER A 218 -27.61 10.85 -36.31
C SER A 218 -28.87 11.14 -37.13
N GLN A 219 -29.99 11.49 -36.49
CA GLN A 219 -31.23 11.83 -37.19
C GLN A 219 -31.15 13.27 -37.72
N MET A 220 -31.23 13.43 -39.05
CA MET A 220 -31.36 14.75 -39.66
C MET A 220 -32.71 15.36 -39.27
N ILE A 221 -32.69 16.56 -38.69
CA ILE A 221 -33.90 17.32 -38.42
C ILE A 221 -34.44 17.78 -39.79
N SER A 222 -35.42 17.08 -40.35
CA SER A 222 -36.19 17.65 -41.47
C SER A 222 -37.06 18.76 -40.89
N GLN A 223 -36.70 20.02 -41.12
CA GLN A 223 -37.62 21.13 -40.93
C GLN A 223 -38.75 20.97 -41.96
N SER A 224 -39.82 20.27 -41.58
CA SER A 224 -41.03 20.23 -42.39
C SER A 224 -41.67 21.62 -42.36
N GLN A 225 -41.52 22.27 -43.51
CA GLN A 225 -42.12 23.51 -44.02
C GLN A 225 -43.29 24.08 -43.20
N ARG A 226 -43.18 25.39 -42.92
CA ARG A 226 -44.35 26.26 -42.69
C ARG A 226 -45.37 25.97 -43.78
N VAL A 227 -46.52 25.44 -43.38
CA VAL A 227 -47.70 25.35 -44.22
C VAL A 227 -48.13 26.78 -44.55
N VAL A 228 -48.04 27.08 -45.84
CA VAL A 228 -48.74 28.10 -46.66
C VAL A 228 -49.12 29.41 -45.97
#